data_AF-A0A431LFB0-F1
#
_entry.id   AF-A0A431LFB0-F1
#
_cell.length_a   1.000
_cell.length_b   1.000
_cell.length_c   1.000
_cell.angle_alpha   90.00
_cell.angle_beta   90.00
_cell.angle_gamma   90.00
#
_symmetry.space_group_name_H-M   'P 1'
#
loop_
_entity.id
_entity.type
_entity.pdbx_description
1 polymer ?
#
loop_
_entity_poly.entity_id
_entity_poly.type
_entity_poly.pdbx_seq_one_letter_code
_entity_poly.pdbx_strand_id
1 'polypeptide(L)'
;DEREQVIKAVLEMGHIPVGMEMFSAADEEQWKIIARQIDEIDYYVIVVAHRYGSVTAEGISFTEKEYDYAVAKGVPILGFVIDDSSPWPKNKHEDDAKNQKGV
;
A
#
# COMPACT_ATOMS: atom_id res chain seq x y z
N ASP A 1 2.41 11.61 -9.25
CA ASP A 1 2.68 10.17 -9.03
C ASP A 1 1.36 9.48 -8.70
N GLU A 2 1.12 8.20 -9.03
CA GLU A 2 -0.23 7.58 -8.98
C GLU A 2 -0.90 7.70 -7.60
N ARG A 3 -0.12 7.58 -6.52
CA ARG A 3 -0.56 7.79 -5.13
C ARG A 3 -1.10 9.20 -4.87
N GLU A 4 -0.45 10.22 -5.43
CA GLU A 4 -0.84 11.62 -5.25
C GLU A 4 -2.22 11.91 -5.86
N GLN A 5 -2.53 11.26 -6.98
CA GLN A 5 -3.86 11.37 -7.61
C GLN A 5 -4.93 10.72 -6.74
N VAL A 6 -4.63 9.59 -6.10
CA VAL A 6 -5.53 8.95 -5.13
C VAL A 6 -5.76 9.86 -3.92
N ILE A 7 -4.70 10.40 -3.32
CA ILE A 7 -4.79 11.33 -2.18
C ILE A 7 -5.65 12.53 -2.54
N LYS A 8 -5.42 13.13 -3.71
CA LYS A 8 -6.20 14.27 -4.21
C LYS A 8 -7.68 13.91 -4.37
N ALA A 9 -7.99 12.78 -5.00
CA ALA A 9 -9.38 12.33 -5.19
C ALA A 9 -10.08 12.09 -3.85
N VAL A 10 -9.40 11.48 -2.87
CA VAL A 10 -9.92 11.26 -1.51
C VAL A 10 -10.23 12.59 -0.83
N LEU A 11 -9.33 13.58 -0.93
CA LEU A 11 -9.54 14.93 -0.39
C LEU A 11 -10.70 15.66 -1.08
N GLU A 12 -10.83 15.54 -2.41
CA GLU A 12 -11.92 16.15 -3.18
C GLU A 12 -13.30 15.57 -2.81
N MET A 13 -13.35 14.32 -2.34
CA MET A 13 -14.55 13.70 -1.78
C MET A 13 -14.84 14.13 -0.32
N GLY A 14 -13.96 14.94 0.29
CA GLY A 14 -14.09 15.40 1.67
C GLY A 14 -13.64 14.38 2.72
N HIS A 15 -12.93 13.33 2.31
CA HIS A 15 -12.39 12.32 3.22
C HIS A 15 -10.95 12.69 3.65
N ILE A 16 -10.47 12.09 4.75
CA ILE A 16 -9.14 12.36 5.30
C ILE A 16 -8.21 11.19 4.92
N PRO A 17 -7.29 11.35 3.97
CA PRO A 17 -6.34 10.29 3.64
C PRO A 17 -5.31 10.13 4.77
N VAL A 18 -5.02 8.87 5.12
CA VAL A 18 -3.91 8.50 6.02
C VAL A 18 -2.86 7.78 5.18
N GLY A 19 -1.69 8.40 5.05
CA GLY A 19 -0.56 7.84 4.31
C GLY A 19 0.66 7.64 5.20
N MET A 20 1.51 6.67 4.84
CA MET A 20 2.72 6.35 5.60
C MET A 20 3.72 7.51 5.70
N GLU A 21 3.67 8.46 4.76
CA GLU A 21 4.46 9.69 4.76
C GLU A 21 4.21 10.61 5.97
N MET A 22 3.10 10.39 6.68
CA MET A 22 2.74 11.14 7.89
C MET A 22 3.48 10.64 9.15
N PHE A 23 4.22 9.52 9.06
CA PHE A 23 4.92 8.92 10.20
C PHE A 23 6.44 9.03 10.02
N SER A 24 7.13 9.69 10.96
CA SER A 24 8.60 9.76 10.97
C SER A 24 9.20 8.38 11.24
N ALA A 25 10.13 7.96 10.40
CA ALA A 25 10.79 6.64 10.38
C ALA A 25 11.62 6.33 11.65
N ALA A 26 10.96 6.08 12.78
CA ALA A 26 11.60 5.56 13.98
C ALA A 26 11.08 4.13 14.26
N ASP A 27 12.04 3.24 14.43
CA ASP A 27 11.95 1.78 14.48
C ASP A 27 10.90 1.18 15.45
N GLU A 28 10.44 -0.03 15.11
CA GLU A 28 9.51 -0.95 15.81
C GLU A 28 8.12 -0.42 16.20
N GLU A 29 7.96 0.88 16.47
CA GLU A 29 6.67 1.49 16.78
C GLU A 29 5.82 1.72 15.52
N GLN A 30 6.46 1.78 14.35
CA GLN A 30 5.80 2.03 13.07
C GLN A 30 4.68 1.03 12.75
N TRP A 31 4.89 -0.27 12.96
CA TRP A 31 3.83 -1.26 12.73
C TRP A 31 2.65 -1.07 13.68
N LYS A 32 2.90 -0.75 14.95
CA LYS A 32 1.82 -0.50 15.93
C LYS A 32 1.01 0.73 15.55
N ILE A 33 1.67 1.77 15.05
CA ILE A 33 1.02 2.98 14.55
C ILE A 33 0.17 2.65 13.32
N ILE A 34 0.73 1.95 12.33
CA ILE A 34 0.01 1.55 11.11
C ILE A 34 -1.20 0.68 11.45
N ALA A 35 -1.02 -0.35 12.27
CA ALA A 35 -2.12 -1.22 12.71
C ALA A 35 -3.22 -0.43 13.40
N ARG A 36 -2.86 0.48 14.32
CA ARG A 36 -3.84 1.36 14.98
C ARG A 36 -4.59 2.25 13.99
N GLN A 37 -3.93 2.76 12.95
CA GLN A 37 -4.61 3.55 11.93
C GLN A 37 -5.56 2.67 11.11
N ILE A 38 -5.15 1.45 10.74
CA ILE A 38 -6.03 0.50 10.05
C ILE A 38 -7.27 0.16 10.89
N ASP A 39 -7.14 0.15 12.22
CA ASP A 39 -8.28 -0.03 13.14
C ASP A 39 -9.28 1.13 13.11
N GLU A 40 -8.84 2.32 12.70
CA GLU A 40 -9.60 3.58 12.76
C GLU A 40 -10.14 4.04 11.39
N ILE A 41 -9.70 3.45 10.26
CA ILE A 41 -10.14 3.84 8.90
C ILE A 41 -11.48 3.24 8.48
N ASP A 42 -12.23 3.98 7.64
CA ASP A 42 -13.48 3.51 7.05
C ASP A 42 -13.27 2.57 5.84
N TYR A 43 -12.16 2.74 5.11
CA TYR A 43 -11.79 1.91 3.96
C TYR A 43 -10.28 2.01 3.68
N TYR A 44 -9.71 0.96 3.09
CA TYR A 44 -8.30 0.91 2.70
C TYR A 44 -8.18 0.98 1.17
N VAL A 45 -7.29 1.83 0.67
CA VAL A 45 -7.02 1.97 -0.78
C VAL A 45 -5.64 1.43 -1.08
N ILE A 46 -5.54 0.51 -2.04
CA ILE A 46 -4.28 -0.05 -2.51
C ILE A 46 -4.14 0.11 -4.02
N VAL A 47 -2.96 0.54 -4.47
CA VAL A 47 -2.59 0.60 -5.88
C VAL A 47 -1.45 -0.38 -6.12
N VAL A 48 -1.70 -1.40 -6.94
CA VAL A 48 -0.76 -2.46 -7.25
C VAL A 48 -0.31 -2.35 -8.69
N ALA A 49 1.00 -2.31 -8.89
CA ALA A 49 1.63 -2.38 -10.20
C ALA A 49 2.73 -3.45 -10.18
N HIS A 50 3.70 -3.38 -11.09
CA HIS A 50 4.80 -4.35 -11.20
C HIS A 50 5.90 -4.22 -10.13
N ARG A 51 5.53 -3.83 -8.90
CA ARG A 51 6.43 -3.70 -7.75
C ARG A 51 5.76 -4.34 -6.53
N TYR A 52 6.47 -5.27 -5.91
CA TYR A 52 6.08 -5.85 -4.63
C TYR A 52 6.60 -5.00 -3.47
N GLY A 53 7.76 -4.36 -3.64
CA GLY A 53 8.31 -3.38 -2.70
C GLY A 53 9.23 -3.99 -1.66
N SER A 54 9.59 -3.18 -0.67
CA SER A 54 10.44 -3.60 0.45
C SER A 54 9.77 -4.70 1.26
N VAL A 55 10.52 -5.75 1.56
CA VAL A 55 10.07 -6.89 2.37
C VAL A 55 10.45 -6.72 3.84
N THR A 56 9.59 -7.25 4.70
CA THR A 56 9.85 -7.41 6.13
C THR A 56 10.82 -8.56 6.38
N ALA A 57 11.27 -8.73 7.63
CA ALA A 57 12.06 -9.88 8.04
C ALA A 57 11.35 -11.23 7.82
N GLU A 58 10.01 -11.20 7.72
CA GLU A 58 9.15 -12.38 7.47
C GLU A 58 9.08 -12.74 5.98
N GLY A 59 9.66 -11.92 5.09
CA GLY A 59 9.70 -12.19 3.64
C GLY A 59 8.43 -11.79 2.87
N ILE A 60 7.50 -11.09 3.51
CA ILE A 60 6.33 -10.45 2.87
C ILE A 60 6.57 -8.94 2.74
N SER A 61 6.00 -8.30 1.72
CA SER A 61 6.11 -6.84 1.58
C SER A 61 5.39 -6.11 2.71
N PHE A 62 5.83 -4.91 3.05
CA PHE A 62 5.11 -4.08 4.03
C PHE A 62 3.66 -3.82 3.58
N THR A 63 3.46 -3.61 2.28
CA THR A 63 2.12 -3.41 1.70
C THR A 63 1.26 -4.67 1.79
N GLU A 64 1.80 -5.87 1.58
CA GLU A 64 1.08 -7.13 1.80
C GLU A 64 0.71 -7.28 3.27
N LYS A 65 1.64 -7.01 4.19
CA LYS A 65 1.40 -7.08 5.63
C LYS A 65 0.26 -6.16 6.08
N GLU A 66 0.20 -4.94 5.56
CA GLU A 66 -0.89 -3.98 5.81
C GLU A 66 -2.21 -4.45 5.22
N TYR A 67 -2.21 -4.90 3.97
CA TYR A 67 -3.39 -5.40 3.27
C TYR A 67 -4.00 -6.59 4.01
N ASP A 68 -3.20 -7.58 4.38
CA ASP A 68 -3.65 -8.77 5.12
C ASP A 68 -4.27 -8.37 6.47
N TYR A 69 -3.69 -7.40 7.15
CA TYR A 69 -4.23 -6.88 8.41
C TYR A 69 -5.57 -6.17 8.21
N ALA A 70 -5.71 -5.31 7.19
CA ALA A 70 -6.96 -4.64 6.86
C ALA A 70 -8.07 -5.64 6.50
N VAL A 71 -7.75 -6.68 5.72
CA VAL A 71 -8.66 -7.78 5.39
C VAL A 71 -9.09 -8.53 6.65
N ALA A 72 -8.15 -8.89 7.53
CA ALA A 72 -8.46 -9.59 8.78
C ALA A 72 -9.37 -8.79 9.70
N LYS A 73 -9.36 -7.45 9.59
CA LYS A 73 -10.18 -6.53 10.37
C LYS A 73 -11.54 -6.24 9.74
N GLY A 74 -11.79 -6.77 8.54
CA GLY A 74 -13.04 -6.54 7.80
C GLY A 74 -13.16 -5.14 7.23
N VAL A 75 -12.04 -4.42 7.08
CA VAL A 75 -12.02 -3.10 6.46
C VAL A 75 -12.36 -3.25 4.97
N PRO A 76 -13.32 -2.50 4.42
CA PRO A 76 -13.58 -2.47 2.98
C PRO A 76 -12.34 -2.06 2.18
N ILE A 77 -11.98 -2.85 1.17
CA ILE A 77 -10.78 -2.59 0.35
C ILE A 77 -11.16 -2.10 -1.05
N LEU A 78 -10.55 -1.00 -1.46
CA LEU A 78 -10.56 -0.51 -2.84
C LEU A 78 -9.20 -0.81 -3.49
N GLY A 79 -9.17 -1.90 -4.27
CA GLY A 79 -7.97 -2.36 -4.99
C GLY A 79 -7.92 -1.85 -6.42
N PHE A 80 -6.84 -1.16 -6.77
CA PHE A 80 -6.54 -0.71 -8.12
C PHE A 80 -5.31 -1.45 -8.63
N VAL A 81 -5.53 -2.48 -9.45
CA VAL A 81 -4.46 -3.32 -10.00
C VAL A 81 -4.22 -2.91 -11.44
N ILE A 82 -2.95 -2.68 -11.80
CA ILE A 82 -2.59 -2.42 -13.19
C ILE A 82 -2.79 -3.67 -14.03
N ASP A 83 -3.29 -3.49 -15.25
CA ASP A 83 -3.35 -4.57 -16.22
C ASP A 83 -1.94 -4.84 -16.79
N ASP A 84 -1.54 -6.12 -16.88
CA ASP A 84 -0.21 -6.53 -17.35
C ASP A 84 0.14 -6.08 -18.77
N SER A 85 -0.87 -5.80 -19.60
CA SER A 85 -0.69 -5.28 -20.96
C SER A 85 -0.48 -3.76 -20.99
N SER A 86 -0.65 -3.08 -19.86
CA SER A 86 -0.52 -1.63 -19.76
C SER A 86 0.95 -1.20 -19.90
N PRO A 87 1.24 -0.13 -20.66
CA PRO A 87 2.60 0.41 -20.71
C PRO A 87 2.99 0.98 -19.35
N TRP A 88 4.02 0.39 -18.72
CA TRP A 88 4.57 0.85 -17.44
C TRP A 88 6.03 1.28 -17.59
N PRO A 89 6.46 2.39 -16.94
CA PRO A 89 7.85 2.84 -17.03
C PRO A 89 8.81 1.79 -16.47
N LYS A 90 9.81 1.35 -17.25
CA LYS A 90 10.78 0.33 -16.84
C LYS A 90 11.50 0.66 -15.53
N ASN A 91 11.78 1.93 -15.28
CA ASN A 91 12.40 2.39 -14.03
C ASN A 91 11.45 2.33 -12.80
N LYS A 92 10.19 1.97 -12.99
CA LYS A 92 9.20 1.69 -11.94
C LYS A 92 8.89 0.18 -11.81
N HIS A 93 9.58 -0.69 -12.54
CA HIS A 93 9.57 -2.13 -12.29
C HIS A 93 10.58 -2.48 -11.21
N GLU A 94 10.31 -3.53 -10.43
CA GLU A 94 11.37 -4.22 -9.68
C GLU A 94 12.07 -5.24 -10.59
N ASP A 95 13.35 -5.00 -10.87
CA ASP A 95 14.22 -5.89 -11.67
C ASP A 95 14.63 -7.16 -10.89
N ASP A 96 14.43 -7.19 -9.57
CA ASP A 96 14.82 -8.31 -8.72
C ASP A 96 13.79 -9.44 -8.74
N ALA A 97 14.14 -10.54 -9.42
CA ALA A 97 13.36 -11.77 -9.52
C ALA A 97 12.97 -12.42 -8.16
N LYS A 98 13.54 -11.96 -7.04
CA LYS A 98 13.22 -12.45 -5.69
C LYS A 98 11.94 -11.82 -5.11
N ASN A 99 11.55 -10.65 -5.58
CA ASN A 99 10.39 -9.91 -5.08
C ASN A 99 9.19 -9.99 -6.03
N GLN A 100 9.29 -10.66 -7.16
CA GLN A 100 8.16 -10.86 -8.06
C GLN A 100 7.30 -12.04 -7.58
N LYS A 101 6.45 -11.79 -6.57
CA LYS A 101 5.29 -12.68 -6.34
C LYS A 101 4.13 -12.17 -7.19
N GLY A 102 3.85 -12.91 -8.27
CA GLY A 102 2.66 -12.70 -9.08
C GLY A 102 1.41 -12.99 -8.25
N VAL A 103 0.45 -12.06 -8.29
CA VAL A 103 -0.93 -12.31 -7.87
C VAL A 103 -1.62 -13.12 -8.97
#